data_AF-A0A401L4V7-F1
#
_entry.id   AF-A0A401L4V7-F1
#
_cell.length_a   1.000
_cell.length_b   1.000
_cell.length_c   1.000
_cell.angle_alpha   90.00
_cell.angle_beta   90.00
_cell.angle_gamma   90.00
#
_symmetry.space_group_name_H-M   'P 1'
#
loop_
_entity.id
_entity.type
_entity.pdbx_description
1 polymer ?
#
loop_
_entity_poly.entity_id
_entity_poly.type
_entity_poly.pdbx_seq_one_letter_code
_entity_poly.pdbx_strand_id
1 'polypeptide(L)'
;MAPTDYVVSCRKYIQLEKGSGAYSFYTIMFWAMMICLAIPPTHSILAVIPDQKYMQYRWQPDIDYASKSLGKLSYKSLGEAVVELIGLVNHKRPIQRVFVSCGDDYSLIEAVARRVPVITNLTIAEMSDGDVEKKLVFTLPENISVIQLSPNLSRLSSTLEGEHDLVVFKGQLNSDVIQELQSILTPTGRMLLMQDGNTSGISSCLDCPLMISRPALGQYVSQTSLLLSQELEHGINREIEPTAVTLVVKESTNQHLVNECVKALQVLKICVDVVKLHETNHQSNKHTVILDVDGCILSNPSETQLDLLKKLVLSEENVLLWLTLGTNQGRTAEGGLSLGFLRVVRSENPGAKILSLDVDQEEPPHSIAQAMLRVLGAAAPRSSGQETEFWLHEGILHTNRLMPWACPSTPPKDNETVKLPPKIPLQSEFVNSELVFRANEDYMIDSEGDEICLQVEMTEYQSWTPNQRTKQPVIVVGHAIPNHFEDTVGQMVTLTAQNGYQAIVKAKKGACFECAGLDPAFLCATLPTVCKVILCMSWLGRAHEDDHILLLHMPLLFVQLAINFSKELNARITVVVETQEESDELYEASSSGTPIVVVEDLHTSHMLPVLEATSGEISLVISNRFSAAG
;
A
#
# COMPACT_ATOMS: atom_id res chain seq x y z
N MET A 1 14.21 40.45 6.20
CA MET A 1 13.48 40.14 7.45
C MET A 1 12.92 38.74 7.28
N ALA A 2 13.57 37.76 7.92
CA ALA A 2 13.16 36.36 7.90
C ALA A 2 12.05 36.13 8.94
N PRO A 3 11.08 35.23 8.71
CA PRO A 3 10.20 34.76 9.77
C PRO A 3 10.89 33.62 10.52
N THR A 4 10.91 33.78 11.85
CA THR A 4 11.32 32.80 12.85
C THR A 4 10.25 31.72 13.02
N ASP A 5 10.63 30.46 12.80
CA ASP A 5 9.84 29.29 13.18
C ASP A 5 9.95 29.03 14.68
N TYR A 6 8.80 28.91 15.36
CA TYR A 6 8.70 28.46 16.74
C TYR A 6 8.50 26.93 16.76
N VAL A 7 9.42 26.22 17.42
CA VAL A 7 9.29 24.80 17.76
C VAL A 7 8.77 24.70 19.20
N VAL A 8 7.60 24.10 19.40
CA VAL A 8 7.04 23.78 20.71
C VAL A 8 7.66 22.47 21.22
N SER A 9 8.45 22.55 22.29
CA SER A 9 9.07 21.42 22.97
C SER A 9 8.25 21.02 24.21
N CYS A 10 7.70 19.81 24.21
CA CYS A 10 7.08 19.20 25.39
C CYS A 10 8.16 18.69 26.35
N ARG A 11 8.51 19.47 27.39
CA ARG A 11 9.23 18.98 28.59
C ARG A 11 8.22 18.59 29.67
N LYS A 12 8.09 17.29 29.96
CA LYS A 12 7.51 16.81 31.22
C LYS A 12 8.63 16.63 32.24
N TYR A 13 8.50 17.33 33.37
CA TYR A 13 9.37 17.23 34.55
C TYR A 13 9.15 15.89 35.26
N ILE A 14 10.22 15.12 35.46
CA ILE A 14 10.29 14.10 36.51
C ILE A 14 11.23 14.66 37.58
N GLN A 15 10.68 15.08 38.72
CA GLN A 15 11.44 15.37 39.93
C GLN A 15 11.75 14.04 40.63
N LEU A 16 13.04 13.69 40.76
CA LEU A 16 13.50 12.64 41.65
C LEU A 16 14.21 13.28 42.84
N GLU A 17 13.71 13.00 44.04
CA GLU A 17 14.33 13.38 45.31
C GLU A 17 15.68 12.69 45.48
N LYS A 18 16.66 13.44 45.99
CA LYS A 18 18.00 12.95 46.31
C LYS A 18 17.95 12.06 47.55
N GLY A 19 17.94 10.75 47.34
CA GLY A 19 18.24 9.73 48.36
C GLY A 19 19.17 8.66 47.78
N SER A 20 20.35 8.52 48.37
CA SER A 20 21.44 7.56 48.13
C SER A 20 21.25 6.44 47.07
N GLY A 21 22.17 6.39 46.10
CA GLY A 21 22.49 5.15 45.40
C GLY A 21 23.10 5.36 44.02
N ALA A 22 24.42 5.31 43.90
CA ALA A 22 25.15 5.29 42.62
C ALA A 22 24.74 4.10 41.69
N TYR A 23 23.99 3.14 42.22
CA TYR A 23 23.39 2.03 41.47
C TYR A 23 22.17 2.44 40.63
N SER A 24 21.45 3.52 40.98
CA SER A 24 20.24 3.94 40.26
C SER A 24 20.53 4.50 38.86
N PHE A 25 21.67 5.17 38.68
CA PHE A 25 21.99 5.84 37.42
C PHE A 25 22.35 4.85 36.30
N TYR A 26 23.10 3.79 36.61
CA TYR A 26 23.43 2.74 35.64
C TYR A 26 22.21 1.90 35.25
N THR A 27 21.31 1.61 36.20
CA THR A 27 20.04 0.93 35.89
C THR A 27 19.16 1.80 35.00
N ILE A 28 19.01 3.10 35.29
CA ILE A 28 18.21 3.99 34.45
C ILE A 28 18.83 4.16 33.05
N MET A 29 20.17 4.25 32.94
CA MET A 29 20.84 4.29 31.64
C MET A 29 20.67 2.98 30.86
N PHE A 30 20.78 1.83 31.52
CA PHE A 30 20.57 0.52 30.91
C PHE A 30 19.12 0.37 30.39
N TRP A 31 18.13 0.80 31.16
CA TRP A 31 16.72 0.79 30.76
C TRP A 31 16.40 1.81 29.66
N ALA A 32 16.96 3.01 29.72
CA ALA A 32 16.81 4.01 28.65
C ALA A 32 17.50 3.57 27.35
N MET A 33 18.64 2.90 27.44
CA MET A 33 19.35 2.33 26.29
C MET A 33 18.59 1.15 25.69
N MET A 34 17.96 0.30 26.51
CA MET A 34 17.08 -0.79 26.06
C MET A 34 15.83 -0.28 25.32
N ILE A 35 15.24 0.84 25.74
CA ILE A 35 14.10 1.46 25.05
C ILE A 35 14.54 2.10 23.72
N CYS A 36 15.72 2.73 23.66
CA CYS A 36 16.24 3.36 22.45
C CYS A 36 16.86 2.38 21.44
N LEU A 37 17.37 1.21 21.87
CA LEU A 37 17.94 0.16 21.02
C LEU A 37 16.89 -0.81 20.44
N ALA A 38 15.59 -0.56 20.67
CA ALA A 38 14.52 -1.27 19.98
C ALA A 38 14.56 -1.08 18.45
N ILE A 39 15.33 -0.11 17.94
CA ILE A 39 15.56 0.11 16.50
C ILE A 39 16.90 -0.52 16.12
N PRO A 40 16.94 -1.53 15.22
CA PRO A 40 18.18 -2.21 14.86
C PRO A 40 19.17 -1.26 14.14
N PRO A 41 20.48 -1.32 14.44
CA PRO A 41 21.49 -0.64 13.64
C PRO A 41 21.64 -1.37 12.30
N THR A 42 21.10 -0.79 11.22
CA THR A 42 21.31 -1.27 9.86
C THR A 42 22.69 -0.83 9.38
N HIS A 43 23.67 -1.74 9.39
CA HIS A 43 24.83 -1.60 8.53
C HIS A 43 24.42 -1.90 7.08
N SER A 44 24.87 -1.05 6.15
CA SER A 44 24.78 -1.13 4.67
C SER A 44 23.44 -0.83 3.98
N ILE A 45 22.84 0.33 4.24
CA ILE A 45 21.95 0.98 3.27
C ILE A 45 22.45 2.41 3.05
N LEU A 46 23.25 2.61 2.00
CA LEU A 46 23.70 3.93 1.52
C LEU A 46 22.70 4.57 0.54
N ALA A 47 21.48 4.06 0.45
CA ALA A 47 20.38 4.79 -0.17
C ALA A 47 19.82 5.77 0.87
N VAL A 48 20.00 7.07 0.64
CA VAL A 48 19.28 8.12 1.38
C VAL A 48 17.79 7.87 1.13
N ILE A 49 17.09 7.28 2.10
CA ILE A 49 15.64 7.06 2.01
C ILE A 49 14.97 8.41 2.34
N PRO A 50 14.37 9.12 1.37
CA PRO A 50 13.69 10.38 1.65
C PRO A 50 12.43 10.08 2.46
N ASP A 51 12.17 10.90 3.49
CA ASP A 51 10.88 10.98 4.21
C ASP A 51 10.45 9.77 5.09
N GLN A 52 11.40 9.14 5.81
CA GLN A 52 11.07 8.15 6.85
C GLN A 52 10.48 8.80 8.12
N LYS A 53 9.27 9.32 8.07
CA LYS A 53 8.65 9.84 9.30
C LYS A 53 8.16 8.72 10.23
N TYR A 54 7.82 7.54 9.70
CA TYR A 54 7.31 6.43 10.50
C TYR A 54 7.71 5.06 9.90
N MET A 55 8.03 4.11 10.77
CA MET A 55 8.35 2.71 10.47
C MET A 55 7.41 1.81 11.25
N GLN A 56 7.09 0.62 10.71
CA GLN A 56 6.31 -0.39 11.42
C GLN A 56 6.93 -1.77 11.30
N TYR A 57 6.71 -2.57 12.34
CA TYR A 57 6.90 -4.01 12.26
C TYR A 57 5.74 -4.64 11.49
N ARG A 58 6.09 -5.40 10.45
CA ARG A 58 5.15 -6.21 9.70
C ARG A 58 5.50 -7.66 9.91
N TRP A 59 4.54 -8.44 10.41
CA TRP A 59 4.65 -9.88 10.52
C TRP A 59 3.98 -10.53 9.30
N GLN A 60 4.66 -11.49 8.66
CA GLN A 60 4.08 -12.32 7.61
C GLN A 60 4.49 -13.78 7.79
N PRO A 61 3.70 -14.75 7.28
CA PRO A 61 4.05 -16.16 7.30
C PRO A 61 5.49 -16.40 6.82
N ASP A 62 6.24 -17.18 7.58
CA ASP A 62 7.55 -17.64 7.17
C ASP A 62 7.39 -18.71 6.10
N ILE A 63 7.80 -18.37 4.88
CA ILE A 63 7.64 -19.21 3.71
C ILE A 63 8.28 -20.61 3.86
N ASP A 64 9.31 -20.74 4.69
CA ASP A 64 9.98 -22.03 4.95
C ASP A 64 9.16 -22.99 5.82
N TYR A 65 8.20 -22.47 6.57
CA TYR A 65 7.39 -23.24 7.52
C TYR A 65 5.90 -23.24 7.20
N ALA A 66 5.49 -22.45 6.21
CA ALA A 66 4.10 -22.16 5.94
C ALA A 66 3.41 -23.16 5.00
N SER A 67 4.10 -24.17 4.46
CA SER A 67 3.50 -25.19 3.56
C SER A 67 2.21 -25.82 4.08
N LYS A 68 2.17 -26.25 5.35
CA LYS A 68 0.98 -26.89 5.93
C LYS A 68 -0.22 -25.94 6.05
N SER A 69 0.03 -24.65 6.14
CA SER A 69 -0.99 -23.66 6.46
C SER A 69 -1.42 -22.86 5.23
N LEU A 70 -0.47 -22.42 4.41
CA LEU A 70 -0.73 -21.79 3.10
C LEU A 70 -1.43 -22.76 2.14
N GLY A 71 -1.18 -24.07 2.26
CA GLY A 71 -1.94 -25.08 1.49
C GLY A 71 -3.45 -25.06 1.75
N LYS A 72 -3.92 -24.42 2.82
CA LYS A 72 -5.35 -24.22 3.10
C LYS A 72 -5.91 -22.92 2.49
N LEU A 73 -5.06 -21.98 2.07
CA LEU A 73 -5.52 -20.75 1.45
C LEU A 73 -6.09 -21.06 0.06
N SER A 74 -7.29 -20.55 -0.20
CA SER A 74 -7.89 -20.58 -1.54
C SER A 74 -7.53 -19.30 -2.27
N TYR A 75 -6.69 -19.41 -3.30
CA TYR A 75 -6.44 -18.29 -4.22
C TYR A 75 -7.50 -18.27 -5.31
N LYS A 76 -7.93 -17.07 -5.74
CA LYS A 76 -8.94 -16.91 -6.82
C LYS A 76 -8.33 -17.19 -8.19
N SER A 77 -7.02 -16.98 -8.34
CA SER A 77 -6.29 -17.20 -9.59
C SER A 77 -4.85 -17.64 -9.35
N LEU A 78 -4.21 -18.19 -10.40
CA LEU A 78 -2.79 -18.52 -10.39
C LEU A 78 -1.91 -17.26 -10.22
N GLY A 79 -2.27 -16.17 -10.89
CA GLY A 79 -1.55 -14.89 -10.77
C GLY A 79 -1.54 -14.36 -9.34
N GLU A 80 -2.68 -14.41 -8.64
CA GLU A 80 -2.79 -14.02 -7.23
C GLU A 80 -1.89 -14.90 -6.34
N ALA A 81 -1.92 -16.22 -6.51
CA ALA A 81 -1.08 -17.13 -5.75
C ALA A 81 0.42 -16.84 -5.94
N VAL A 82 0.86 -16.64 -7.19
CA VAL A 82 2.26 -16.32 -7.52
C VAL A 82 2.68 -14.97 -6.92
N VAL A 83 1.83 -13.95 -7.04
CA VAL A 83 2.04 -12.60 -6.49
C VAL A 83 2.19 -12.63 -4.96
N GLU A 84 1.35 -13.41 -4.27
CA GLU A 84 1.44 -13.58 -2.81
C GLU A 84 2.72 -14.32 -2.40
N LEU A 85 3.08 -15.40 -3.09
CA LEU A 85 4.32 -16.12 -2.81
C LEU A 85 5.57 -15.26 -3.06
N ILE A 86 5.60 -14.47 -4.13
CA ILE A 86 6.67 -13.48 -4.36
C ILE A 86 6.72 -12.48 -3.21
N GLY A 87 5.56 -12.03 -2.73
CA GLY A 87 5.44 -11.17 -1.55
C GLY A 87 6.09 -11.79 -0.31
N LEU A 88 5.81 -13.06 -0.02
CA LEU A 88 6.38 -13.79 1.11
C LEU A 88 7.88 -14.04 0.95
N VAL A 89 8.36 -14.38 -0.25
CA VAL A 89 9.80 -14.52 -0.54
C VAL A 89 10.51 -13.18 -0.33
N ASN A 90 9.95 -12.09 -0.84
CA ASN A 90 10.50 -10.74 -0.65
C ASN A 90 10.45 -10.26 0.79
N HIS A 91 9.41 -10.64 1.53
CA HIS A 91 9.33 -10.39 2.96
C HIS A 91 10.43 -11.14 3.70
N LYS A 92 10.67 -12.42 3.36
CA LYS A 92 11.76 -13.21 3.94
C LYS A 92 13.12 -12.64 3.59
N ARG A 93 13.42 -12.34 2.33
CA ARG A 93 14.66 -11.63 1.96
C ARG A 93 14.37 -10.70 0.80
N PRO A 94 14.77 -9.40 0.89
CA PRO A 94 14.54 -8.47 -0.20
C PRO A 94 15.11 -9.02 -1.52
N ILE A 95 14.24 -9.15 -2.50
CA ILE A 95 14.59 -9.68 -3.82
C ILE A 95 15.26 -8.55 -4.61
N GLN A 96 16.49 -8.76 -5.05
CA GLN A 96 17.19 -7.81 -5.91
C GLN A 96 17.02 -8.17 -7.38
N ARG A 97 16.91 -9.47 -7.70
CA ARG A 97 16.89 -9.95 -9.07
C ARG A 97 15.90 -11.08 -9.29
N VAL A 98 14.99 -10.91 -10.24
CA VAL A 98 13.98 -11.91 -10.61
C VAL A 98 14.15 -12.30 -12.06
N PHE A 99 14.13 -13.60 -12.34
CA PHE A 99 14.02 -14.12 -13.70
C PHE A 99 12.65 -14.77 -13.88
N VAL A 100 11.91 -14.39 -14.93
CA VAL A 100 10.56 -14.89 -15.22
C VAL A 100 10.52 -15.51 -16.60
N SER A 101 10.12 -16.78 -16.69
CA SER A 101 9.84 -17.47 -17.95
C SER A 101 8.49 -18.19 -17.83
N CYS A 102 7.44 -17.56 -18.37
CA CYS A 102 6.07 -18.05 -18.24
C CYS A 102 5.42 -18.43 -19.58
N GLY A 103 6.22 -18.59 -20.64
CA GLY A 103 5.72 -18.78 -22.00
C GLY A 103 4.84 -17.61 -22.45
N ASP A 104 3.70 -17.93 -23.08
CA ASP A 104 2.74 -16.92 -23.58
C ASP A 104 1.72 -16.45 -22.52
N ASP A 105 1.94 -16.73 -21.23
CA ASP A 105 1.05 -16.27 -20.15
C ASP A 105 1.34 -14.82 -19.76
N TYR A 106 1.02 -13.89 -20.67
CA TYR A 106 1.23 -12.45 -20.47
C TYR A 106 0.49 -11.91 -19.24
N SER A 107 -0.65 -12.51 -18.87
CA SER A 107 -1.41 -12.12 -17.68
C SER A 107 -0.62 -12.38 -16.40
N LEU A 108 0.10 -13.49 -16.34
CA LEU A 108 0.97 -13.84 -15.22
C LEU A 108 2.23 -12.98 -15.20
N ILE A 109 2.86 -12.74 -16.36
CA ILE A 109 4.02 -11.85 -16.49
C ILE A 109 3.68 -10.45 -15.97
N GLU A 110 2.53 -9.91 -16.39
CA GLU A 110 2.01 -8.63 -15.92
C GLU A 110 1.73 -8.62 -14.42
N ALA A 111 1.12 -9.68 -13.87
CA ALA A 111 0.89 -9.81 -12.43
C ALA A 111 2.21 -9.78 -11.63
N VAL A 112 3.23 -10.51 -12.10
CA VAL A 112 4.56 -10.54 -11.48
C VAL A 112 5.22 -9.18 -11.57
N ALA A 113 5.29 -8.58 -12.76
CA ALA A 113 5.93 -7.29 -12.99
C ALA A 113 5.34 -6.16 -12.14
N ARG A 114 4.01 -6.15 -11.94
CA ARG A 114 3.32 -5.19 -11.07
C ARG A 114 3.60 -5.36 -9.58
N ARG A 115 4.03 -6.55 -9.15
CA ARG A 115 4.21 -6.85 -7.72
C ARG A 115 5.64 -6.73 -7.25
N VAL A 116 6.58 -7.05 -8.11
CA VAL A 116 8.00 -6.98 -7.83
C VAL A 116 8.38 -5.54 -7.39
N PRO A 117 9.18 -5.36 -6.32
CA PRO A 117 9.57 -4.02 -5.87
C PRO A 117 10.25 -3.23 -6.99
N VAL A 118 10.04 -1.90 -7.01
CA VAL A 118 10.61 -1.00 -8.04
C VAL A 118 12.15 -1.06 -8.08
N ILE A 119 12.79 -1.40 -6.96
CA ILE A 119 14.25 -1.54 -6.85
C ILE A 119 14.79 -2.86 -7.39
N THR A 120 13.94 -3.81 -7.75
CA THR A 120 14.31 -5.16 -8.16
C THR A 120 14.49 -5.21 -9.67
N ASN A 121 15.60 -5.76 -10.16
CA ASN A 121 15.82 -5.99 -11.58
C ASN A 121 15.04 -7.23 -12.03
N LEU A 122 14.12 -7.06 -12.99
CA LEU A 122 13.26 -8.12 -13.49
C LEU A 122 13.66 -8.47 -14.92
N THR A 123 14.13 -9.69 -15.13
CA THR A 123 14.43 -10.22 -16.47
C THR A 123 13.30 -11.12 -16.93
N ILE A 124 12.61 -10.74 -18.01
CA ILE A 124 11.54 -11.52 -18.63
C ILE A 124 12.11 -12.28 -19.82
N ALA A 125 11.95 -13.59 -19.81
CA ALA A 125 12.29 -14.45 -20.93
C ALA A 125 11.13 -14.60 -21.90
N GLU A 126 11.39 -14.27 -23.15
CA GLU A 126 10.48 -14.45 -24.27
C GLU A 126 10.91 -15.63 -25.13
N MET A 127 9.96 -16.52 -25.44
CA MET A 127 10.18 -17.61 -26.40
C MET A 127 9.95 -17.07 -27.82
N SER A 128 10.79 -17.51 -28.76
CA SER A 128 11.16 -16.91 -30.06
C SER A 128 10.08 -16.40 -31.05
N ASP A 129 8.79 -16.39 -30.72
CA ASP A 129 7.69 -15.85 -31.55
C ASP A 129 6.89 -14.71 -30.89
N GLY A 130 7.27 -14.28 -29.68
CA GLY A 130 6.58 -13.23 -28.95
C GLY A 130 6.99 -11.80 -29.34
N ASP A 131 6.08 -10.85 -29.09
CA ASP A 131 6.39 -9.43 -28.97
C ASP A 131 5.78 -8.94 -27.65
N VAL A 132 6.41 -9.32 -26.53
CA VAL A 132 5.98 -9.02 -25.15
C VAL A 132 5.74 -7.52 -25.01
N GLU A 133 6.64 -6.68 -25.54
CA GLU A 133 6.52 -5.23 -25.47
C GLU A 133 5.24 -4.71 -26.15
N LYS A 134 4.82 -5.32 -27.28
CA LYS A 134 3.56 -4.93 -27.94
C LYS A 134 2.30 -5.48 -27.27
N LYS A 135 2.39 -6.56 -26.50
CA LYS A 135 1.23 -7.24 -25.90
C LYS A 135 0.93 -6.81 -24.47
N LEU A 136 1.91 -6.27 -23.75
CA LEU A 136 1.67 -5.76 -22.41
C LEU A 136 0.89 -4.45 -22.46
N VAL A 137 -0.16 -4.36 -21.63
CA VAL A 137 -1.06 -3.19 -21.58
C VAL A 137 -0.41 -2.00 -20.84
N PHE A 138 0.73 -2.22 -20.17
CA PHE A 138 1.41 -1.21 -19.35
C PHE A 138 2.84 -0.94 -19.82
N THR A 139 3.30 0.29 -19.60
CA THR A 139 4.68 0.69 -19.87
C THR A 139 5.64 -0.02 -18.92
N LEU A 140 6.59 -0.76 -19.48
CA LEU A 140 7.64 -1.44 -18.71
C LEU A 140 8.57 -0.41 -18.04
N PRO A 141 8.73 -0.43 -16.71
CA PRO A 141 9.73 0.42 -16.06
C PRO A 141 11.17 0.00 -16.41
N GLU A 142 12.13 0.92 -16.23
CA GLU A 142 13.53 0.79 -16.68
C GLU A 142 14.28 -0.39 -16.05
N ASN A 143 13.81 -0.90 -14.91
CA ASN A 143 14.36 -2.06 -14.20
C ASN A 143 13.91 -3.40 -14.80
N ILE A 144 13.13 -3.39 -15.88
CA ILE A 144 12.68 -4.60 -16.57
C ILE A 144 13.45 -4.78 -17.88
N SER A 145 14.12 -5.91 -18.04
CA SER A 145 14.76 -6.32 -19.28
C SER A 145 14.04 -7.50 -19.90
N VAL A 146 13.85 -7.49 -21.22
CA VAL A 146 13.28 -8.61 -21.97
C VAL A 146 14.42 -9.28 -22.75
N ILE A 147 14.57 -10.60 -22.60
CA ILE A 147 15.55 -11.39 -23.33
C ILE A 147 14.85 -12.46 -24.17
N GLN A 148 15.37 -12.71 -25.36
CA GLN A 148 14.92 -13.82 -26.19
C GLN A 148 15.66 -15.10 -25.80
N LEU A 149 14.90 -16.15 -25.48
CA LEU A 149 15.45 -17.46 -25.17
C LEU A 149 15.21 -18.46 -26.29
N SER A 150 16.23 -19.27 -26.53
CA SER A 150 16.08 -20.46 -27.37
C SER A 150 15.16 -21.47 -26.67
N PRO A 151 14.35 -22.26 -27.41
CA PRO A 151 13.43 -23.25 -26.84
C PRO A 151 14.07 -24.25 -25.86
N ASN A 152 15.37 -24.53 -26.01
CA ASN A 152 16.07 -25.56 -25.26
C ASN A 152 16.75 -25.07 -23.97
N LEU A 153 16.67 -23.77 -23.64
CA LEU A 153 17.30 -23.14 -22.46
C LEU A 153 18.82 -23.40 -22.23
N SER A 154 19.50 -24.12 -23.13
CA SER A 154 20.88 -24.62 -23.00
C SER A 154 21.98 -23.55 -23.03
N ARG A 155 21.60 -22.28 -22.93
CA ARG A 155 22.49 -21.11 -22.89
C ARG A 155 22.01 -20.03 -21.91
N LEU A 156 21.08 -20.39 -21.02
CA LEU A 156 20.44 -19.44 -20.11
C LEU A 156 21.48 -18.72 -19.24
N SER A 157 22.37 -19.49 -18.63
CA SER A 157 23.48 -18.99 -17.81
C SER A 157 24.44 -18.06 -18.55
N SER A 158 24.62 -18.25 -19.86
CA SER A 158 25.49 -17.38 -20.67
C SER A 158 24.82 -16.11 -21.18
N THR A 159 23.48 -16.09 -21.21
CA THR A 159 22.69 -14.96 -21.73
C THR A 159 22.32 -13.99 -20.61
N LEU A 160 22.13 -14.49 -19.40
CA LEU A 160 21.77 -13.70 -18.23
C LEU A 160 23.00 -13.07 -17.58
N GLU A 161 22.91 -11.79 -17.27
CA GLU A 161 23.98 -11.08 -16.57
C GLU A 161 23.95 -11.39 -15.07
N GLY A 162 24.60 -12.43 -14.59
CA GLY A 162 24.72 -12.70 -13.14
C GLY A 162 23.55 -13.47 -12.51
N GLU A 163 23.64 -13.67 -11.20
CA GLU A 163 22.76 -14.56 -10.43
C GLU A 163 21.42 -13.89 -10.05
N HIS A 164 20.40 -14.71 -9.81
CA HIS A 164 19.03 -14.29 -9.52
C HIS A 164 18.56 -14.84 -8.15
N ASP A 165 17.83 -14.02 -7.40
CA ASP A 165 17.29 -14.42 -6.09
C ASP A 165 16.01 -15.24 -6.23
N LEU A 166 15.26 -15.01 -7.31
CA LEU A 166 14.03 -15.73 -7.58
C LEU A 166 13.91 -16.04 -9.07
N VAL A 167 13.63 -17.31 -9.37
CA VAL A 167 13.27 -17.80 -10.71
C VAL A 167 11.79 -18.18 -10.70
N VAL A 168 10.99 -17.57 -11.56
CA VAL A 168 9.57 -17.91 -11.76
C VAL A 168 9.44 -18.60 -13.11
N PHE A 169 9.09 -19.88 -13.12
CA PHE A 169 9.09 -20.71 -14.31
C PHE A 169 7.76 -21.45 -14.50
N LYS A 170 7.12 -21.30 -15.66
CA LYS A 170 5.94 -22.07 -16.08
C LYS A 170 6.29 -22.90 -17.32
N GLY A 171 6.25 -24.22 -17.20
CA GLY A 171 6.54 -25.09 -18.34
C GLY A 171 6.87 -26.52 -17.93
N GLN A 172 7.23 -27.33 -18.94
CA GLN A 172 7.69 -28.70 -18.71
C GLN A 172 9.11 -28.68 -18.12
N LEU A 173 9.30 -29.38 -17.01
CA LEU A 173 10.61 -29.56 -16.38
C LEU A 173 11.23 -30.87 -16.82
N ASN A 174 12.47 -30.79 -17.27
CA ASN A 174 13.38 -31.93 -17.40
C ASN A 174 14.67 -31.64 -16.60
N SER A 175 15.56 -32.63 -16.48
CA SER A 175 16.81 -32.50 -15.73
C SER A 175 17.65 -31.32 -16.19
N ASP A 176 17.75 -31.12 -17.50
CA ASP A 176 18.63 -30.13 -18.12
C ASP A 176 18.11 -28.71 -17.86
N VAL A 177 16.80 -28.51 -17.99
CA VAL A 177 16.13 -27.25 -17.65
C VAL A 177 16.29 -26.94 -16.16
N ILE A 178 16.08 -27.92 -15.28
CA ILE A 178 16.26 -27.72 -13.85
C ILE A 178 17.70 -27.30 -13.54
N GLN A 179 18.68 -27.97 -14.14
CA GLN A 179 20.10 -27.68 -13.91
C GLN A 179 20.48 -26.27 -14.41
N GLU A 180 19.99 -25.86 -15.58
CA GLU A 180 20.20 -24.50 -16.09
C GLU A 180 19.52 -23.44 -15.20
N LEU A 181 18.27 -23.66 -14.78
CA LEU A 181 17.58 -22.75 -13.87
C LEU A 181 18.28 -22.64 -12.52
N GLN A 182 18.87 -23.73 -12.01
CA GLN A 182 19.65 -23.71 -10.77
C GLN A 182 20.97 -22.97 -10.93
N SER A 183 21.62 -23.08 -12.09
CA SER A 183 22.91 -22.44 -12.36
C SER A 183 22.87 -20.91 -12.32
N ILE A 184 21.67 -20.32 -12.43
CA ILE A 184 21.47 -18.87 -12.40
C ILE A 184 20.96 -18.36 -11.06
N LEU A 185 20.75 -19.23 -10.07
CA LEU A 185 20.29 -18.82 -8.74
C LEU A 185 21.46 -18.38 -7.87
N THR A 186 21.20 -17.39 -7.02
CA THR A 186 22.10 -17.10 -5.90
C THR A 186 22.09 -18.28 -4.91
N PRO A 187 23.09 -18.39 -4.01
CA PRO A 187 23.12 -19.46 -3.01
C PRO A 187 21.90 -19.46 -2.06
N THR A 188 21.26 -18.30 -1.91
CA THR A 188 20.02 -18.10 -1.16
C THR A 188 18.77 -18.04 -2.05
N GLY A 189 18.95 -18.23 -3.36
CA GLY A 189 17.91 -18.09 -4.36
C GLY A 189 16.87 -19.19 -4.30
N ARG A 190 15.68 -18.91 -4.82
CA ARG A 190 14.55 -19.84 -4.86
C ARG A 190 13.96 -19.96 -6.27
N MET A 191 13.30 -21.08 -6.51
CA MET A 191 12.53 -21.33 -7.73
C MET A 191 11.06 -21.46 -7.40
N LEU A 192 10.22 -20.72 -8.09
CA LEU A 192 8.78 -20.87 -8.12
C LEU A 192 8.36 -21.51 -9.44
N LEU A 193 8.02 -22.79 -9.38
CA LEU A 193 7.74 -23.65 -10.51
C LEU A 193 6.22 -23.85 -10.65
N MET A 194 5.73 -23.74 -11.89
CA MET A 194 4.32 -23.94 -12.24
C MET A 194 4.21 -25.02 -13.30
N GLN A 195 3.39 -26.04 -13.02
CA GLN A 195 3.22 -27.21 -13.88
C GLN A 195 1.74 -27.53 -14.05
N ASP A 196 1.29 -27.63 -15.28
CA ASP A 196 -0.10 -27.94 -15.56
C ASP A 196 -0.41 -29.41 -15.26
N GLY A 197 -1.49 -29.68 -14.53
CA GLY A 197 -1.82 -31.02 -14.00
C GLY A 197 -2.04 -32.10 -15.07
N ASN A 198 -2.21 -31.71 -16.33
CA ASN A 198 -2.34 -32.65 -17.45
C ASN A 198 -1.02 -33.30 -17.86
N THR A 199 0.14 -32.77 -17.43
CA THR A 199 1.43 -33.43 -17.64
C THR A 199 1.70 -34.40 -16.49
N SER A 200 1.17 -35.61 -16.59
CA SER A 200 1.22 -36.69 -15.59
C SER A 200 2.62 -37.28 -15.31
N GLY A 201 3.70 -36.54 -15.57
CA GLY A 201 5.06 -37.10 -15.77
C GLY A 201 6.09 -36.89 -14.67
N ILE A 202 5.77 -36.35 -13.48
CA ILE A 202 6.79 -36.09 -12.43
C ILE A 202 6.93 -37.29 -11.47
N SER A 203 6.27 -38.41 -11.75
CA SER A 203 6.08 -39.47 -10.76
C SER A 203 7.35 -40.18 -10.27
N SER A 204 8.55 -39.95 -10.81
CA SER A 204 9.78 -40.50 -10.21
C SER A 204 11.07 -40.02 -10.89
N CYS A 205 11.32 -38.71 -11.02
CA CYS A 205 12.68 -38.29 -11.35
C CYS A 205 13.55 -38.48 -10.09
N LEU A 206 14.13 -39.67 -9.94
CA LEU A 206 15.03 -40.03 -8.84
C LEU A 206 16.29 -39.14 -8.84
N ASP A 207 16.61 -38.54 -9.99
CA ASP A 207 17.74 -37.64 -10.19
C ASP A 207 17.37 -36.16 -10.05
N CYS A 208 16.14 -35.83 -9.64
CA CYS A 208 15.79 -34.45 -9.36
C CYS A 208 16.61 -33.95 -8.15
N PRO A 209 17.17 -32.73 -8.23
CA PRO A 209 17.84 -32.10 -7.09
C PRO A 209 16.96 -32.10 -5.84
N LEU A 210 17.58 -32.27 -4.67
CA LEU A 210 16.91 -32.32 -3.36
C LEU A 210 15.95 -31.14 -3.11
N MET A 211 16.22 -29.99 -3.71
CA MET A 211 15.38 -28.79 -3.60
C MET A 211 13.96 -28.95 -4.15
N ILE A 212 13.80 -29.76 -5.21
CA ILE A 212 12.51 -29.98 -5.87
C ILE A 212 11.79 -31.18 -5.26
N SER A 213 12.53 -32.20 -4.82
CA SER A 213 11.93 -33.36 -4.17
C SER A 213 11.34 -33.04 -2.79
N ARG A 214 11.79 -31.96 -2.16
CA ARG A 214 11.25 -31.43 -0.89
C ARG A 214 10.99 -29.93 -1.01
N PRO A 215 9.96 -29.51 -1.76
CA PRO A 215 9.68 -28.10 -1.93
C PRO A 215 9.38 -27.46 -0.56
N ALA A 216 9.77 -26.19 -0.40
CA ALA A 216 9.39 -25.40 0.77
C ALA A 216 7.86 -25.28 0.87
N LEU A 217 7.19 -25.18 -0.29
CA LEU A 217 5.74 -25.14 -0.41
C LEU A 217 5.29 -25.82 -1.71
N GLY A 218 4.21 -26.62 -1.63
CA GLY A 218 3.56 -27.22 -2.78
C GLY A 218 2.05 -27.06 -2.67
N GLN A 219 1.41 -26.55 -3.71
CA GLN A 219 -0.02 -26.25 -3.73
C GLN A 219 -0.62 -26.39 -5.14
N TYR A 220 -1.92 -26.69 -5.22
CA TYR A 220 -2.65 -26.70 -6.49
C TYR A 220 -3.55 -25.47 -6.60
N VAL A 221 -3.46 -24.77 -7.73
CA VAL A 221 -4.32 -23.62 -8.06
C VAL A 221 -4.85 -23.82 -9.48
N SER A 222 -6.17 -23.94 -9.63
CA SER A 222 -6.82 -24.10 -10.95
C SER A 222 -6.21 -25.19 -11.84
N GLN A 223 -5.88 -26.35 -11.27
CA GLN A 223 -5.21 -27.49 -11.92
C GLN A 223 -3.71 -27.31 -12.20
N THR A 224 -3.11 -26.16 -11.91
CA THR A 224 -1.66 -25.95 -11.98
C THR A 224 -1.05 -26.25 -10.61
N SER A 225 -0.05 -27.13 -10.59
CA SER A 225 0.81 -27.37 -9.43
C SER A 225 1.81 -26.24 -9.30
N LEU A 226 1.82 -25.60 -8.14
CA LEU A 226 2.70 -24.51 -7.75
C LEU A 226 3.69 -25.05 -6.72
N LEU A 227 4.98 -25.07 -7.06
CA LEU A 227 6.05 -25.59 -6.21
C LEU A 227 7.07 -24.49 -5.96
N LEU A 228 7.28 -24.12 -4.71
CA LEU A 228 8.36 -23.24 -4.30
C LEU A 228 9.50 -24.07 -3.72
N SER A 229 10.70 -23.92 -4.26
CA SER A 229 11.89 -24.62 -3.76
C SER A 229 12.32 -24.09 -2.38
N GLN A 230 13.12 -24.90 -1.69
CA GLN A 230 13.95 -24.38 -0.59
C GLN A 230 15.06 -23.46 -1.14
N GLU A 231 15.80 -22.80 -0.26
CA GLU A 231 17.03 -22.09 -0.62
C GLU A 231 18.14 -23.10 -0.97
N LEU A 232 19.03 -22.74 -1.92
CA LEU A 232 20.02 -23.66 -2.49
C LEU A 232 21.04 -24.18 -1.46
N GLU A 233 21.64 -23.32 -0.64
CA GLU A 233 22.65 -23.72 0.36
C GLU A 233 22.08 -24.41 1.61
N HIS A 234 20.80 -24.22 1.92
CA HIS A 234 20.19 -24.76 3.14
C HIS A 234 19.91 -26.27 3.08
N GLY A 235 20.08 -26.92 1.93
CA GLY A 235 19.75 -28.33 1.73
C GLY A 235 20.70 -29.32 2.40
N ILE A 236 21.95 -28.93 2.70
CA ILE A 236 23.01 -29.90 3.01
C ILE A 236 23.28 -30.02 4.53
N ASN A 237 22.96 -29.02 5.34
CA ASN A 237 23.31 -28.99 6.77
C ASN A 237 22.15 -28.50 7.67
N ARG A 238 20.92 -29.00 7.49
CA ARG A 238 19.94 -28.83 8.59
C ARG A 238 20.48 -29.58 9.80
N GLU A 239 20.81 -28.85 10.87
CA GLU A 239 21.26 -29.43 12.13
C GLU A 239 20.28 -30.53 12.55
N ILE A 240 20.83 -31.60 13.14
CA ILE A 240 20.11 -32.75 13.68
C ILE A 240 18.93 -32.25 14.53
N GLU A 241 17.73 -32.75 14.26
CA GLU A 241 16.54 -32.42 15.06
C GLU A 241 16.87 -32.57 16.56
N PRO A 242 16.49 -31.60 17.42
CA PRO A 242 16.83 -31.65 18.83
C PRO A 242 16.42 -32.99 19.45
N THR A 243 17.34 -33.74 20.05
CA THR A 243 17.00 -35.00 20.73
C THR A 243 16.63 -34.79 22.19
N ALA A 244 17.12 -33.69 22.78
CA ALA A 244 16.85 -33.27 24.15
C ALA A 244 16.73 -31.74 24.25
N VAL A 245 15.85 -31.28 25.13
CA VAL A 245 15.58 -29.86 25.40
C VAL A 245 15.47 -29.63 26.90
N THR A 246 16.15 -28.59 27.41
CA THR A 246 15.95 -28.10 28.78
C THR A 246 14.94 -26.95 28.79
N LEU A 247 13.82 -27.09 29.50
CA LEU A 247 12.83 -26.03 29.72
C LEU A 247 13.12 -25.33 31.05
N VAL A 248 13.52 -24.07 30.97
CA VAL A 248 13.73 -23.21 32.13
C VAL A 248 12.44 -22.44 32.40
N VAL A 249 11.86 -22.63 33.58
CA VAL A 249 10.58 -22.05 33.97
C VAL A 249 10.70 -21.19 35.23
N LYS A 250 9.88 -20.15 35.33
CA LYS A 250 9.73 -19.37 36.56
C LYS A 250 8.87 -20.14 37.57
N GLU A 251 9.14 -19.99 38.86
CA GLU A 251 8.50 -20.80 39.91
C GLU A 251 6.97 -20.60 40.03
N SER A 252 6.47 -19.42 39.67
CA SER A 252 5.05 -19.08 39.66
C SER A 252 4.35 -19.29 38.31
N THR A 253 5.02 -19.94 37.35
CA THR A 253 4.48 -20.08 35.99
C THR A 253 3.23 -20.96 35.99
N ASN A 254 2.36 -20.75 34.99
CA ASN A 254 1.24 -21.64 34.70
C ASN A 254 1.73 -23.09 34.48
N GLN A 255 1.74 -23.88 35.55
CA GLN A 255 2.25 -25.24 35.56
C GLN A 255 1.49 -26.15 34.60
N HIS A 256 0.23 -25.82 34.29
CA HIS A 256 -0.57 -26.56 33.32
C HIS A 256 0.05 -26.46 31.91
N LEU A 257 0.34 -25.25 31.43
CA LEU A 257 0.95 -25.08 30.10
C LEU A 257 2.32 -25.76 30.00
N VAL A 258 3.16 -25.60 31.03
CA VAL A 258 4.46 -26.28 31.10
C VAL A 258 4.30 -27.79 30.95
N ASN A 259 3.39 -28.40 31.73
CA ASN A 259 3.15 -29.84 31.69
C ASN A 259 2.60 -30.29 30.32
N GLU A 260 1.73 -29.52 29.68
CA GLU A 260 1.19 -29.84 28.36
C GLU A 260 2.26 -29.72 27.25
N CYS A 261 3.13 -28.71 27.31
CA CYS A 261 4.29 -28.61 26.41
C CYS A 261 5.27 -29.78 26.59
N VAL A 262 5.55 -30.19 27.83
CA VAL A 262 6.38 -31.37 28.12
C VAL A 262 5.78 -32.63 27.50
N LYS A 263 4.48 -32.88 27.71
CA LYS A 263 3.78 -34.02 27.10
C LYS A 263 3.84 -33.97 25.57
N ALA A 264 3.61 -32.79 24.97
CA ALA A 264 3.64 -32.61 23.53
C ALA A 264 5.04 -32.89 22.94
N LEU A 265 6.11 -32.43 23.60
CA LEU A 265 7.50 -32.70 23.22
C LEU A 265 7.86 -34.19 23.37
N GLN A 266 7.40 -34.85 24.44
CA GLN A 266 7.61 -36.29 24.64
C GLN A 266 6.89 -37.14 23.59
N VAL A 267 5.69 -36.75 23.14
CA VAL A 267 5.00 -37.39 22.00
C VAL A 267 5.83 -37.29 20.72
N LEU A 268 6.58 -36.19 20.55
CA LEU A 268 7.53 -35.98 19.47
C LEU A 268 8.89 -36.69 19.72
N LYS A 269 8.98 -37.53 20.76
CA LYS A 269 10.16 -38.31 21.17
C LYS A 269 11.37 -37.47 21.59
N ILE A 270 11.12 -36.29 22.14
CA ILE A 270 12.14 -35.38 22.65
C ILE A 270 12.30 -35.62 24.15
N CYS A 271 13.53 -35.77 24.62
CA CYS A 271 13.83 -35.80 26.05
C CYS A 271 13.69 -34.38 26.64
N VAL A 272 12.95 -34.21 27.74
CA VAL A 272 12.67 -32.89 28.30
C VAL A 272 13.07 -32.84 29.77
N ASP A 273 13.99 -31.94 30.08
CA ASP A 273 14.38 -31.61 31.45
C ASP A 273 13.74 -30.28 31.83
N VAL A 274 12.99 -30.24 32.94
CA VAL A 274 12.37 -29.00 33.44
C VAL A 274 13.17 -28.48 34.62
N VAL A 275 13.64 -27.24 34.53
CA VAL A 275 14.54 -26.60 35.50
C VAL A 275 13.92 -25.30 35.96
N LYS A 276 14.01 -24.99 37.25
CA LYS A 276 13.55 -23.68 37.75
C LYS A 276 14.61 -22.62 37.49
N LEU A 277 14.19 -21.39 37.20
CA LEU A 277 15.09 -20.26 36.90
C LEU A 277 16.08 -19.89 38.02
N HIS A 278 15.94 -20.43 39.25
CA HIS A 278 16.89 -20.22 40.35
C HIS A 278 17.82 -21.41 40.61
N GLU A 279 17.67 -22.52 39.88
CA GLU A 279 18.48 -23.73 40.07
C GLU A 279 19.81 -23.61 39.30
N THR A 280 20.88 -23.23 39.99
CA THR A 280 22.17 -22.90 39.36
C THR A 280 23.07 -24.10 39.03
N ASN A 281 22.71 -25.30 39.48
CA ASN A 281 23.57 -26.49 39.43
C ASN A 281 23.21 -27.49 38.32
N HIS A 282 22.26 -27.13 37.44
CA HIS A 282 21.83 -28.02 36.38
C HIS A 282 22.70 -27.85 35.13
N GLN A 283 23.21 -28.96 34.59
CA GLN A 283 23.89 -28.97 33.29
C GLN A 283 22.82 -29.00 32.20
N SER A 284 22.62 -27.87 31.53
CA SER A 284 21.62 -27.76 30.46
C SER A 284 22.00 -28.61 29.25
N ASN A 285 20.98 -29.13 28.56
CA ASN A 285 21.15 -29.68 27.22
C ASN A 285 21.63 -28.58 26.24
N LYS A 286 22.18 -29.00 25.10
CA LYS A 286 22.58 -28.09 24.00
C LYS A 286 21.44 -27.13 23.60
N HIS A 287 20.19 -27.59 23.65
CA HIS A 287 19.01 -26.77 23.36
C HIS A 287 18.30 -26.41 24.67
N THR A 288 18.22 -25.11 24.95
CA THR A 288 17.55 -24.57 26.14
C THR A 288 16.42 -23.64 25.72
N VAL A 289 15.27 -23.76 26.39
CA VAL A 289 14.12 -22.89 26.17
C VAL A 289 13.77 -22.21 27.48
N ILE A 290 13.72 -20.89 27.50
CA ILE A 290 13.16 -20.12 28.62
C ILE A 290 11.67 -19.94 28.34
N LEU A 291 10.81 -20.52 29.18
CA LEU A 291 9.35 -20.36 29.12
C LEU A 291 8.94 -19.17 29.99
N ASP A 292 8.76 -18.02 29.35
CA ASP A 292 8.33 -16.74 29.96
C ASP A 292 6.85 -16.49 29.70
N VAL A 293 6.00 -17.38 30.22
CA VAL A 293 4.55 -17.40 29.93
C VAL A 293 3.86 -16.12 30.42
N ASP A 294 4.31 -15.56 31.54
CA ASP A 294 3.78 -14.33 32.13
C ASP A 294 4.54 -13.08 31.65
N GLY A 295 5.55 -13.23 30.79
CA GLY A 295 6.35 -12.15 30.19
C GLY A 295 7.10 -11.28 31.21
N CYS A 296 7.28 -11.75 32.44
CA CYS A 296 7.80 -10.90 33.52
C CYS A 296 9.06 -11.45 34.18
N ILE A 297 9.74 -12.41 33.56
CA ILE A 297 11.08 -12.86 33.99
C ILE A 297 12.06 -11.69 34.11
N LEU A 298 12.02 -10.72 33.19
CA LEU A 298 12.92 -9.56 33.18
C LEU A 298 12.40 -8.34 33.95
N SER A 299 11.14 -8.34 34.41
CA SER A 299 10.56 -7.15 35.08
C SER A 299 11.15 -6.92 36.48
N ASN A 300 11.44 -8.01 37.20
CA ASN A 300 12.06 -7.95 38.53
C ASN A 300 12.85 -9.24 38.83
N PRO A 301 13.94 -9.53 38.10
CA PRO A 301 14.73 -10.73 38.32
C PRO A 301 15.47 -10.62 39.66
N SER A 302 15.43 -11.69 40.46
CA SER A 302 16.36 -11.86 41.58
C SER A 302 17.80 -12.02 41.09
N GLU A 303 18.77 -11.78 41.97
CA GLU A 303 20.20 -11.89 41.63
C GLU A 303 20.57 -13.28 41.08
N THR A 304 20.03 -14.35 41.68
CA THR A 304 20.27 -15.72 41.23
C THR A 304 19.66 -16.02 39.86
N GLN A 305 18.47 -15.48 39.58
CA GLN A 305 17.83 -15.60 38.27
C GLN A 305 18.64 -14.84 37.21
N LEU A 306 19.08 -13.62 37.52
CA LEU A 306 19.89 -12.82 36.62
C LEU A 306 21.24 -13.51 36.31
N ASP A 307 21.87 -14.12 37.31
CA ASP A 307 23.12 -14.86 37.12
C ASP A 307 22.94 -16.13 36.29
N LEU A 308 21.81 -16.84 36.43
CA LEU A 308 21.49 -17.95 35.54
C LEU A 308 21.27 -17.46 34.10
N LEU A 309 20.50 -16.37 33.92
CA LEU A 309 20.26 -15.77 32.60
C LEU A 309 21.57 -15.37 31.91
N LYS A 310 22.50 -14.73 32.64
CA LYS A 310 23.85 -14.42 32.12
C LYS A 310 24.56 -15.68 31.62
N LYS A 311 24.57 -16.75 32.42
CA LYS A 311 25.21 -18.02 32.03
C LYS A 311 24.59 -18.62 30.77
N LEU A 312 23.26 -18.65 30.68
CA LEU A 312 22.55 -19.20 29.53
C LEU A 312 22.82 -18.41 28.25
N VAL A 313 22.79 -17.08 28.35
CA VAL A 313 22.95 -16.16 27.23
C VAL A 313 24.39 -16.08 26.73
N LEU A 314 25.38 -16.18 27.63
CA LEU A 314 26.80 -16.13 27.28
C LEU A 314 27.37 -17.48 26.84
N SER A 315 26.57 -18.55 26.85
CA SER A 315 27.01 -19.88 26.46
C SER A 315 27.03 -20.04 24.94
N GLU A 316 28.21 -20.07 24.33
CA GLU A 316 28.37 -20.21 22.88
C GLU A 316 27.96 -21.59 22.34
N GLU A 317 28.05 -22.64 23.18
CA GLU A 317 27.70 -24.00 22.79
C GLU A 317 26.18 -24.24 22.78
N ASN A 318 25.41 -23.36 23.42
CA ASN A 318 23.98 -23.55 23.62
C ASN A 318 23.17 -22.81 22.56
N VAL A 319 22.12 -23.47 22.10
CA VAL A 319 21.01 -22.84 21.39
C VAL A 319 19.97 -22.42 22.42
N LEU A 320 19.70 -21.13 22.51
CA LEU A 320 18.73 -20.56 23.44
C LEU A 320 17.50 -20.07 22.69
N LEU A 321 16.32 -20.57 23.07
CA LEU A 321 15.04 -20.05 22.63
C LEU A 321 14.32 -19.37 23.80
N TRP A 322 13.96 -18.10 23.65
CA TRP A 322 13.08 -17.42 24.60
C TRP A 322 11.65 -17.46 24.10
N LEU A 323 10.75 -18.08 24.86
CA LEU A 323 9.35 -18.23 24.50
C LEU A 323 8.48 -17.31 25.36
N THR A 324 7.71 -16.45 24.72
CA THR A 324 6.69 -15.60 25.35
C THR A 324 5.28 -15.97 24.90
N LEU A 325 4.26 -15.58 25.66
CA LEU A 325 2.85 -15.83 25.34
C LEU A 325 2.06 -14.51 25.29
N GLY A 326 1.47 -14.20 24.13
CA GLY A 326 0.55 -13.09 23.90
C GLY A 326 1.21 -11.71 23.80
N THR A 327 2.52 -11.61 23.54
CA THR A 327 3.22 -10.32 23.46
C THR A 327 2.78 -9.53 22.23
N ASN A 328 2.78 -10.17 21.05
CA ASN A 328 2.37 -9.56 19.79
C ASN A 328 0.85 -9.31 19.73
N GLN A 329 0.06 -10.05 20.52
CA GLN A 329 -1.38 -9.79 20.72
C GLN A 329 -1.64 -8.62 21.68
N GLY A 330 -0.60 -8.04 22.30
CA GLY A 330 -0.74 -6.97 23.30
C GLY A 330 -1.35 -7.43 24.62
N ARG A 331 -1.37 -8.74 24.90
CA ARG A 331 -1.90 -9.32 26.14
C ARG A 331 -0.87 -9.31 27.27
N THR A 332 0.41 -9.38 26.92
CA THR A 332 1.53 -9.44 27.87
C THR A 332 2.59 -8.41 27.45
N ALA A 333 2.37 -7.14 27.82
CA ALA A 333 3.22 -6.03 27.37
C ALA A 333 4.67 -6.16 27.87
N GLU A 334 4.86 -6.67 29.08
CA GLU A 334 6.17 -6.90 29.69
C GLU A 334 6.99 -7.93 28.92
N GLY A 335 6.35 -8.86 28.20
CA GLY A 335 7.03 -9.85 27.36
C GLY A 335 7.92 -9.21 26.29
N GLY A 336 7.60 -7.99 25.87
CA GLY A 336 8.41 -7.21 24.92
C GLY A 336 9.82 -6.87 25.44
N LEU A 337 10.04 -6.88 26.75
CA LEU A 337 11.36 -6.68 27.35
C LEU A 337 12.35 -7.77 26.95
N SER A 338 11.88 -9.01 26.84
CA SER A 338 12.71 -10.14 26.40
C SER A 338 13.21 -9.93 24.97
N LEU A 339 12.35 -9.47 24.05
CA LEU A 339 12.73 -9.21 22.67
C LEU A 339 13.83 -8.14 22.57
N GLY A 340 13.66 -7.02 23.29
CA GLY A 340 14.67 -5.96 23.37
C GLY A 340 15.99 -6.46 23.95
N PHE A 341 15.93 -7.23 25.04
CA PHE A 341 17.10 -7.83 25.69
C PHE A 341 17.89 -8.73 24.73
N LEU A 342 17.21 -9.64 24.03
CA LEU A 342 17.85 -10.59 23.12
C LEU A 342 18.47 -9.88 21.90
N ARG A 343 17.88 -8.78 21.43
CA ARG A 343 18.49 -7.95 20.37
C ARG A 343 19.81 -7.32 20.81
N VAL A 344 19.88 -6.80 22.04
CA VAL A 344 21.13 -6.25 22.61
C VAL A 344 22.17 -7.36 22.72
N VAL A 345 21.81 -8.48 23.32
CA VAL A 345 22.68 -9.65 23.47
C VAL A 345 23.22 -10.13 22.13
N ARG A 346 22.37 -10.31 21.11
CA ARG A 346 22.80 -10.73 19.76
C ARG A 346 23.69 -9.69 19.07
N SER A 347 23.64 -8.44 19.49
CA SER A 347 24.52 -7.37 18.98
C SER A 347 25.88 -7.40 19.67
N GLU A 348 25.91 -7.72 20.96
CA GLU A 348 27.14 -7.85 21.75
C GLU A 348 27.86 -9.19 21.52
N ASN A 349 27.11 -10.26 21.22
CA ASN A 349 27.63 -11.59 20.91
C ASN A 349 27.02 -12.14 19.60
N PRO A 350 27.58 -11.79 18.42
CA PRO A 350 27.08 -12.25 17.12
C PRO A 350 27.17 -13.77 16.90
N GLY A 351 28.04 -14.45 17.66
CA GLY A 351 28.22 -15.90 17.61
C GLY A 351 27.13 -16.69 18.34
N ALA A 352 26.38 -16.04 19.24
CA ALA A 352 25.36 -16.69 20.04
C ALA A 352 24.15 -17.13 19.19
N LYS A 353 23.68 -18.35 19.42
CA LYS A 353 22.51 -18.95 18.75
C LYS A 353 21.24 -18.68 19.57
N ILE A 354 20.79 -17.44 19.57
CA ILE A 354 19.69 -16.96 20.42
C ILE A 354 18.47 -16.57 19.60
N LEU A 355 17.34 -17.20 19.88
CA LEU A 355 16.08 -17.07 19.17
C LEU A 355 14.98 -16.57 20.11
N SER A 356 13.98 -15.89 19.57
CA SER A 356 12.75 -15.56 20.27
C SER A 356 11.53 -16.10 19.53
N LEU A 357 10.59 -16.68 20.27
CA LEU A 357 9.31 -17.14 19.76
C LEU A 357 8.20 -16.58 20.64
N ASP A 358 7.42 -15.66 20.11
CA ASP A 358 6.16 -15.28 20.73
C ASP A 358 5.05 -16.20 20.24
N VAL A 359 4.09 -16.49 21.09
CA VAL A 359 3.02 -17.45 20.83
C VAL A 359 1.68 -16.82 21.19
N ASP A 360 0.67 -16.99 20.36
CA ASP A 360 -0.70 -16.58 20.69
C ASP A 360 -1.25 -17.34 21.91
N GLN A 361 -2.04 -16.67 22.76
CA GLN A 361 -2.57 -17.27 23.99
C GLN A 361 -3.41 -18.52 23.73
N GLU A 362 -4.06 -18.58 22.57
CA GLU A 362 -4.97 -19.64 22.15
C GLU A 362 -4.28 -20.80 21.42
N GLU A 363 -2.96 -20.75 21.21
CA GLU A 363 -2.23 -21.80 20.51
C GLU A 363 -2.25 -23.14 21.25
N PRO A 364 -2.57 -24.26 20.58
CA PRO A 364 -2.58 -25.56 21.23
C PRO A 364 -1.14 -26.00 21.57
N PRO A 365 -0.91 -26.64 22.73
CA PRO A 365 0.44 -27.05 23.18
C PRO A 365 1.24 -27.88 22.18
N HIS A 366 0.55 -28.68 21.35
CA HIS A 366 1.19 -29.44 20.26
C HIS A 366 1.75 -28.54 19.15
N SER A 367 1.04 -27.47 18.77
CA SER A 367 1.51 -26.46 17.82
C SER A 367 2.74 -25.74 18.38
N ILE A 368 2.69 -25.35 19.66
CA ILE A 368 3.81 -24.72 20.38
C ILE A 368 5.04 -25.62 20.36
N ALA A 369 4.91 -26.90 20.74
CA ALA A 369 6.02 -27.86 20.72
C ALA A 369 6.62 -28.06 19.32
N GLN A 370 5.80 -28.14 18.28
CA GLN A 370 6.29 -28.23 16.90
C GLN A 370 7.04 -26.95 16.47
N ALA A 371 6.50 -25.78 16.81
CA ALA A 371 7.14 -24.51 16.54
C ALA A 371 8.49 -24.39 17.25
N MET A 372 8.56 -24.77 18.54
CA MET A 372 9.80 -24.79 19.32
C MET A 372 10.89 -25.62 18.62
N LEU A 373 10.58 -26.86 18.22
CA LEU A 373 11.58 -27.73 17.57
C LEU A 373 12.01 -27.21 16.21
N ARG A 374 11.08 -26.64 15.42
CA ARG A 374 11.39 -26.04 14.12
C ARG A 374 12.34 -24.85 14.26
N VAL A 375 12.04 -23.97 15.21
CA VAL A 375 12.83 -22.77 15.49
C VAL A 375 14.21 -23.16 16.03
N LEU A 376 14.28 -24.09 17.00
CA LEU A 376 15.54 -24.61 17.52
C LEU A 376 16.42 -25.29 16.45
N GLY A 377 15.82 -26.06 15.54
CA GLY A 377 16.54 -26.72 14.45
C GLY A 377 17.06 -25.75 13.38
N ALA A 378 16.54 -24.53 13.33
CA ALA A 378 17.02 -23.44 12.47
C ALA A 378 17.83 -22.40 13.25
N ALA A 379 18.36 -22.77 14.41
CA ALA A 379 19.23 -21.88 15.16
C ALA A 379 20.58 -21.72 14.47
N ALA A 380 20.91 -20.51 14.09
CA ALA A 380 22.24 -20.15 13.64
C ALA A 380 22.70 -18.83 14.28
N PRO A 381 24.02 -18.57 14.29
CA PRO A 381 24.54 -17.28 14.70
C PRO A 381 23.92 -16.16 13.86
N ARG A 382 23.79 -14.96 14.44
CA ARG A 382 23.18 -13.81 13.76
C ARG A 382 23.88 -13.48 12.43
N SER A 383 25.19 -13.71 12.36
CA SER A 383 25.99 -13.47 11.15
C SER A 383 25.59 -14.35 9.95
N SER A 384 24.82 -15.41 10.17
CA SER A 384 24.32 -16.27 9.09
C SER A 384 23.17 -15.66 8.26
N GLY A 385 22.58 -14.55 8.72
CA GLY A 385 21.38 -13.97 8.09
C GLY A 385 20.12 -14.80 8.29
N GLN A 386 20.12 -15.78 9.20
CA GLN A 386 18.92 -16.52 9.58
C GLN A 386 18.01 -15.72 10.51
N GLU A 387 16.73 -16.09 10.49
CA GLU A 387 15.71 -15.48 11.34
C GLU A 387 15.99 -15.78 12.81
N THR A 388 15.82 -14.76 13.65
CA THR A 388 16.01 -14.89 15.10
C THR A 388 14.75 -14.53 15.89
N GLU A 389 13.70 -14.06 15.21
CA GLU A 389 12.47 -13.57 15.80
C GLU A 389 11.27 -14.17 15.08
N PHE A 390 10.46 -14.92 15.81
CA PHE A 390 9.32 -15.65 15.30
C PHE A 390 8.06 -15.35 16.10
N TRP A 391 6.91 -15.46 15.44
CA TRP A 391 5.60 -15.40 16.06
C TRP A 391 4.74 -16.57 15.59
N LEU A 392 4.28 -17.42 16.51
CA LEU A 392 3.31 -18.47 16.21
C LEU A 392 1.89 -17.92 16.35
N HIS A 393 1.21 -17.81 15.21
CA HIS A 393 -0.16 -17.29 15.11
C HIS A 393 -0.97 -18.21 14.20
N GLU A 394 -2.08 -18.72 14.71
CA GLU A 394 -2.98 -19.67 14.06
C GLU A 394 -2.27 -20.92 13.50
N GLY A 395 -1.29 -21.43 14.26
CA GLY A 395 -0.45 -22.56 13.87
C GLY A 395 0.53 -22.27 12.73
N ILE A 396 0.74 -20.99 12.39
CA ILE A 396 1.69 -20.53 11.36
C ILE A 396 2.81 -19.74 12.02
N LEU A 397 4.06 -20.10 11.71
CA LEU A 397 5.22 -19.29 12.09
C LEU A 397 5.30 -18.08 11.18
N HIS A 398 5.41 -16.90 11.79
CA HIS A 398 5.58 -15.61 11.13
C HIS A 398 6.96 -15.04 11.42
N THR A 399 7.46 -14.22 10.50
CA THR A 399 8.72 -13.47 10.64
C THR A 399 8.45 -11.98 10.51
N ASN A 400 9.27 -11.19 11.21
CA ASN A 400 9.09 -9.74 11.30
C ASN A 400 10.02 -8.98 10.35
N ARG A 401 9.52 -7.93 9.70
CA ARG A 401 10.32 -6.93 9.00
C ARG A 401 9.96 -5.52 9.42
N LEU A 402 10.98 -4.68 9.53
CA LEU A 402 10.79 -3.24 9.67
C LEU A 402 10.54 -2.66 8.26
N MET A 403 9.34 -2.15 8.05
CA MET A 403 8.91 -1.59 6.78
C MET A 403 8.57 -0.11 6.98
N PRO A 404 8.77 0.74 5.96
CA PRO A 404 8.20 2.09 5.97
C PRO A 404 6.72 1.99 6.31
N TRP A 405 6.27 2.80 7.26
CA TRP A 405 4.85 2.96 7.51
C TRP A 405 4.27 3.68 6.30
N ALA A 406 3.76 2.92 5.34
CA ALA A 406 2.83 3.46 4.37
C ALA A 406 1.61 3.88 5.18
N CYS A 407 1.39 5.19 5.32
CA CYS A 407 0.14 5.68 5.90
C CYS A 407 -1.00 4.94 5.18
N PRO A 408 -1.97 4.34 5.89
CA PRO A 408 -3.08 3.60 5.28
C PRO A 408 -3.87 4.37 4.21
N SER A 409 -3.57 5.65 4.02
CA SER A 409 -3.98 6.47 2.88
C SER A 409 -3.32 6.09 1.54
N THR A 410 -2.69 4.92 1.38
CA THR A 410 -2.43 4.41 0.03
C THR A 410 -3.78 4.28 -0.68
N PRO A 411 -3.99 4.98 -1.81
CA PRO A 411 -5.26 4.94 -2.50
C PRO A 411 -5.64 3.47 -2.76
N PRO A 412 -6.92 3.09 -2.58
CA PRO A 412 -7.37 1.80 -3.06
C PRO A 412 -6.92 1.66 -4.51
N LYS A 413 -6.28 0.54 -4.84
CA LYS A 413 -5.70 0.28 -6.18
C LYS A 413 -6.77 0.20 -7.27
N ASP A 414 -8.02 0.11 -6.86
CA ASP A 414 -9.19 0.18 -7.71
C ASP A 414 -9.87 1.53 -7.50
N ASN A 415 -10.53 2.06 -8.54
CA ASN A 415 -11.37 3.27 -8.48
C ASN A 415 -12.59 3.05 -7.56
N GLU A 416 -12.35 2.77 -6.29
CA GLU A 416 -13.39 2.59 -5.30
C GLU A 416 -14.02 3.95 -5.03
N THR A 417 -15.33 4.00 -5.22
CA THR A 417 -16.11 5.16 -4.81
C THR A 417 -16.10 5.22 -3.28
N VAL A 418 -15.26 6.09 -2.73
CA VAL A 418 -15.22 6.34 -1.29
C VAL A 418 -16.34 7.30 -0.94
N LYS A 419 -17.27 6.87 -0.08
CA LYS A 419 -18.28 7.75 0.50
C LYS A 419 -17.59 8.67 1.52
N LEU A 420 -17.62 9.98 1.27
CA LEU A 420 -17.10 10.96 2.22
C LEU A 420 -18.00 10.95 3.49
N PRO A 421 -17.42 10.99 4.69
CA PRO A 421 -18.20 11.02 5.92
C PRO A 421 -19.03 12.32 6.00
N PRO A 422 -20.35 12.23 6.27
CA PRO A 422 -21.19 13.40 6.37
C PRO A 422 -20.79 14.27 7.57
N LYS A 423 -20.94 15.59 7.45
CA LYS A 423 -20.67 16.57 8.52
C LYS A 423 -19.22 16.64 9.00
N ILE A 424 -18.27 16.05 8.27
CA ILE A 424 -16.85 16.23 8.53
C ILE A 424 -16.32 17.24 7.50
N PRO A 425 -15.81 18.40 7.93
CA PRO A 425 -15.22 19.36 7.01
C PRO A 425 -13.93 18.78 6.44
N LEU A 426 -13.94 18.50 5.14
CA LEU A 426 -12.76 18.07 4.40
C LEU A 426 -12.34 19.19 3.47
N GLN A 427 -11.05 19.51 3.48
CA GLN A 427 -10.42 20.43 2.54
C GLN A 427 -9.62 19.63 1.51
N SER A 428 -9.82 19.91 0.23
CA SER A 428 -8.95 19.35 -0.80
C SER A 428 -7.63 20.09 -0.89
N GLU A 429 -6.58 19.36 -1.21
CA GLU A 429 -5.27 19.84 -1.61
C GLU A 429 -4.80 19.02 -2.81
N PHE A 430 -4.19 19.67 -3.80
CA PHE A 430 -3.52 18.94 -4.87
C PHE A 430 -2.08 18.60 -4.46
N VAL A 431 -1.76 17.32 -4.43
CA VAL A 431 -0.41 16.81 -4.14
C VAL A 431 -0.03 15.88 -5.29
N ASN A 432 1.05 16.20 -6.00
CA ASN A 432 1.56 15.38 -7.13
C ASN A 432 0.52 15.09 -8.23
N SER A 433 -0.27 16.10 -8.61
CA SER A 433 -1.37 15.98 -9.60
C SER A 433 -2.57 15.13 -9.13
N GLU A 434 -2.61 14.72 -7.86
CA GLU A 434 -3.75 14.03 -7.25
C GLU A 434 -4.52 14.99 -6.36
N LEU A 435 -5.85 14.88 -6.35
CA LEU A 435 -6.73 15.63 -5.45
C LEU A 435 -6.88 14.84 -4.14
N VAL A 436 -6.28 15.34 -3.06
CA VAL A 436 -6.28 14.71 -1.74
C VAL A 436 -7.21 15.47 -0.80
N PHE A 437 -8.14 14.77 -0.15
CA PHE A 437 -8.99 15.37 0.90
C PHE A 437 -8.38 15.15 2.28
N ARG A 438 -8.28 16.21 3.08
CA ARG A 438 -7.80 16.17 4.46
C ARG A 438 -8.87 16.72 5.39
N ALA A 439 -8.94 16.19 6.62
CA ALA A 439 -9.76 16.79 7.67
C ALA A 439 -9.30 18.23 7.92
N ASN A 440 -10.26 19.16 7.93
CA ASN A 440 -10.01 20.55 8.25
C ASN A 440 -10.52 20.83 9.67
N GLU A 441 -9.66 20.56 10.66
CA GLU A 441 -10.00 20.72 12.09
C GLU A 441 -10.29 22.18 12.47
N ASP A 442 -9.73 23.13 11.72
CA ASP A 442 -9.95 24.57 11.93
C ASP A 442 -11.30 25.05 11.39
N TYR A 443 -12.02 24.20 10.64
CA TYR A 443 -13.30 24.55 10.04
C TYR A 443 -14.44 24.39 11.04
N MET A 444 -14.87 25.51 11.63
CA MET A 444 -16.09 25.55 12.43
C MET A 444 -17.31 25.47 11.52
N ILE A 445 -18.24 24.54 11.79
CA ILE A 445 -19.51 24.42 11.06
C ILE A 445 -20.51 25.48 11.51
N ASP A 446 -20.35 26.03 12.71
CA ASP A 446 -21.22 27.10 13.21
C ASP A 446 -21.19 28.29 12.24
N SER A 447 -22.36 28.68 11.72
CA SER A 447 -22.47 29.82 10.83
C SER A 447 -22.76 31.10 11.64
N GLU A 448 -21.99 32.15 11.37
CA GLU A 448 -22.20 33.46 11.99
C GLU A 448 -23.16 34.27 11.10
N GLY A 449 -24.32 34.67 11.64
CA GLY A 449 -25.25 35.58 10.96
C GLY A 449 -25.95 34.97 9.74
N ASP A 450 -25.76 35.58 8.56
CA ASP A 450 -26.49 35.28 7.30
C ASP A 450 -25.76 34.23 6.42
N GLU A 451 -25.01 33.33 7.05
CA GLU A 451 -24.26 32.28 6.36
C GLU A 451 -24.99 30.92 6.45
N ILE A 452 -24.95 30.19 5.34
CA ILE A 452 -25.44 28.82 5.20
C ILE A 452 -24.25 27.90 4.96
N CYS A 453 -24.22 26.77 5.68
CA CYS A 453 -23.28 25.68 5.41
C CYS A 453 -23.95 24.65 4.50
N LEU A 454 -23.31 24.30 3.39
CA LEU A 454 -23.75 23.26 2.48
C LEU A 454 -22.85 22.03 2.59
N GLN A 455 -23.46 20.86 2.76
CA GLN A 455 -22.81 19.58 2.50
C GLN A 455 -22.76 19.39 0.99
N VAL A 456 -21.55 19.42 0.42
CA VAL A 456 -21.34 19.33 -1.02
C VAL A 456 -21.70 17.95 -1.52
N GLU A 457 -22.51 17.90 -2.57
CA GLU A 457 -22.85 16.69 -3.32
C GLU A 457 -22.11 16.68 -4.67
N MET A 458 -22.11 17.82 -5.38
CA MET A 458 -21.39 18.00 -6.64
C MET A 458 -20.75 19.38 -6.73
N THR A 459 -19.64 19.46 -7.44
CA THR A 459 -18.93 20.71 -7.74
C THR A 459 -18.53 20.75 -9.21
N GLU A 460 -18.59 21.94 -9.80
CA GLU A 460 -18.13 22.17 -11.16
C GLU A 460 -16.66 21.78 -11.29
N TYR A 461 -16.34 20.98 -12.31
CA TYR A 461 -14.95 20.69 -12.65
C TYR A 461 -14.37 21.86 -13.42
N GLN A 462 -13.36 22.51 -12.86
CA GLN A 462 -12.53 23.46 -13.60
C GLN A 462 -11.34 22.70 -14.18
N SER A 463 -10.95 23.01 -15.42
CA SER A 463 -9.68 22.51 -15.97
C SER A 463 -8.53 23.22 -15.28
N TRP A 464 -7.77 22.51 -14.44
CA TRP A 464 -6.67 23.12 -13.70
C TRP A 464 -5.39 23.10 -14.52
N THR A 465 -4.79 24.27 -14.73
CA THR A 465 -3.36 24.36 -15.06
C THR A 465 -2.61 24.71 -13.78
N PRO A 466 -1.46 24.06 -13.46
CA PRO A 466 -0.70 24.29 -12.23
C PRO A 466 -0.36 25.75 -11.92
N ASN A 467 -0.38 26.60 -12.96
CA ASN A 467 -0.01 28.01 -12.90
C ASN A 467 -1.22 28.97 -12.78
N GLN A 468 -2.46 28.52 -12.98
CA GLN A 468 -3.66 29.35 -12.81
C GLN A 468 -4.27 29.15 -11.41
N ARG A 469 -3.59 29.70 -10.39
CA ARG A 469 -4.09 29.74 -9.00
C ARG A 469 -5.19 30.79 -8.77
N THR A 470 -5.71 31.42 -9.82
CA THR A 470 -6.81 32.38 -9.67
C THR A 470 -8.05 31.61 -9.26
N LYS A 471 -8.49 31.80 -8.01
CA LYS A 471 -9.71 31.25 -7.43
C LYS A 471 -10.92 31.72 -8.23
N GLN A 472 -11.23 31.07 -9.35
CA GLN A 472 -12.45 31.34 -10.07
C GLN A 472 -13.62 30.76 -9.26
N PRO A 473 -14.74 31.49 -9.16
CA PRO A 473 -15.92 30.95 -8.51
C PRO A 473 -16.37 29.68 -9.27
N VAL A 474 -16.68 28.63 -8.52
CA VAL A 474 -17.27 27.38 -9.02
C VAL A 474 -18.71 27.25 -8.55
N ILE A 475 -19.53 26.61 -9.37
CA ILE A 475 -20.85 26.17 -8.93
C ILE A 475 -20.72 24.95 -8.02
N VAL A 476 -21.35 25.03 -6.85
CA VAL A 476 -21.43 23.94 -5.88
C VAL A 476 -22.90 23.63 -5.65
N VAL A 477 -23.27 22.36 -5.77
CA VAL A 477 -24.60 21.84 -5.48
C VAL A 477 -24.51 20.95 -4.25
N GLY A 478 -25.39 21.18 -3.29
CA GLY A 478 -25.37 20.42 -2.04
C GLY A 478 -26.63 20.60 -1.22
N HIS A 479 -26.60 20.03 -0.03
CA HIS A 479 -27.70 20.08 0.92
C HIS A 479 -27.38 21.05 2.05
N ALA A 480 -28.32 21.92 2.38
CA ALA A 480 -28.18 22.78 3.55
C ALA A 480 -28.05 21.94 4.83
N ILE A 481 -27.00 22.19 5.59
CA ILE A 481 -26.80 21.60 6.91
C ILE A 481 -27.66 22.40 7.90
N PRO A 482 -28.53 21.75 8.70
CA PRO A 482 -29.33 22.44 9.70
C PRO A 482 -28.44 23.26 10.62
N ASN A 483 -28.71 24.57 10.73
CA ASN A 483 -28.27 25.37 11.85
C ASN A 483 -29.42 25.49 12.86
N HIS A 484 -29.12 25.76 14.13
CA HIS A 484 -30.06 25.75 15.26
C HIS A 484 -31.28 26.70 15.14
N PHE A 485 -31.41 27.47 14.05
CA PHE A 485 -32.37 28.57 13.93
C PHE A 485 -33.30 28.53 12.70
N GLU A 486 -33.17 27.59 11.74
CA GLU A 486 -34.05 27.56 10.56
C GLU A 486 -34.48 26.13 10.13
N ASP A 487 -35.72 25.99 9.65
CA ASP A 487 -36.36 24.75 9.17
C ASP A 487 -35.93 24.33 7.75
N THR A 488 -34.87 24.90 7.18
CA THR A 488 -34.39 24.65 5.79
C THR A 488 -33.65 23.30 5.63
N VAL A 489 -34.00 22.31 6.47
CA VAL A 489 -33.29 21.03 6.53
C VAL A 489 -33.49 20.22 5.26
N GLY A 490 -32.39 19.93 4.56
CA GLY A 490 -32.37 19.02 3.42
C GLY A 490 -32.84 19.64 2.11
N GLN A 491 -33.00 20.96 2.03
CA GLN A 491 -33.22 21.62 0.75
C GLN A 491 -31.92 21.61 -0.08
N MET A 492 -32.08 21.34 -1.38
CA MET A 492 -31.00 21.41 -2.35
C MET A 492 -30.72 22.88 -2.68
N VAL A 493 -29.48 23.28 -2.43
CA VAL A 493 -29.02 24.65 -2.60
C VAL A 493 -27.84 24.65 -3.57
N THR A 494 -27.86 25.61 -4.49
CA THR A 494 -26.75 25.88 -5.39
C THR A 494 -26.09 27.20 -5.01
N LEU A 495 -24.76 27.26 -4.95
CA LEU A 495 -24.02 28.48 -4.65
C LEU A 495 -22.80 28.65 -5.56
N THR A 496 -22.25 29.87 -5.56
CA THR A 496 -20.93 30.17 -6.13
C THR A 496 -19.88 30.19 -5.02
N ALA A 497 -18.93 29.26 -5.03
CA ALA A 497 -17.84 29.18 -4.05
C ALA A 497 -16.49 29.57 -4.66
N GLN A 498 -15.59 30.17 -3.88
CA GLN A 498 -14.20 30.35 -4.33
C GLN A 498 -13.41 29.03 -4.41
N ASN A 499 -13.89 27.99 -3.72
CA ASN A 499 -13.34 26.64 -3.78
C ASN A 499 -14.47 25.63 -3.52
N GLY A 500 -14.84 24.86 -4.53
CA GLY A 500 -15.89 23.84 -4.46
C GLY A 500 -15.39 22.44 -4.14
N TYR A 501 -14.07 22.24 -4.10
CA TYR A 501 -13.46 20.97 -3.72
C TYR A 501 -13.34 20.86 -2.19
N GLN A 502 -14.44 21.12 -1.48
CA GLN A 502 -14.56 20.94 -0.03
C GLN A 502 -15.79 20.08 0.23
N ALA A 503 -15.76 19.26 1.29
CA ALA A 503 -16.95 18.49 1.66
C ALA A 503 -18.05 19.38 2.24
N ILE A 504 -17.67 20.52 2.85
CA ILE A 504 -18.59 21.52 3.40
C ILE A 504 -18.16 22.89 2.92
N VAL A 505 -19.09 23.66 2.36
CA VAL A 505 -18.85 25.03 1.89
C VAL A 505 -19.78 26.00 2.62
N LYS A 506 -19.23 27.17 2.98
CA LYS A 506 -19.98 28.29 3.56
C LYS A 506 -20.23 29.34 2.51
N ALA A 507 -21.46 29.85 2.44
CA ALA A 507 -21.78 31.04 1.66
C ALA A 507 -22.84 31.89 2.34
N LYS A 508 -22.93 33.15 1.93
CA LYS A 508 -24.01 34.05 2.35
C LYS A 508 -25.33 33.58 1.74
N LYS A 509 -26.44 33.69 2.49
CA LYS A 509 -27.78 33.30 2.05
C LYS A 509 -28.19 33.95 0.72
N GLY A 510 -27.82 35.21 0.50
CA GLY A 510 -28.07 35.92 -0.76
C GLY A 510 -27.28 35.41 -1.99
N ALA A 511 -26.30 34.52 -1.80
CA ALA A 511 -25.53 33.88 -2.87
C ALA A 511 -25.97 32.44 -3.17
N CYS A 512 -27.07 32.01 -2.54
CA CYS A 512 -27.63 30.68 -2.65
C CYS A 512 -28.94 30.70 -3.45
N PHE A 513 -29.14 29.69 -4.29
CA PHE A 513 -30.37 29.47 -5.04
C PHE A 513 -31.00 28.14 -4.62
N GLU A 514 -32.26 28.18 -4.21
CA GLU A 514 -33.04 26.98 -3.89
C GLU A 514 -33.62 26.41 -5.19
N CYS A 515 -33.23 25.17 -5.51
CA CYS A 515 -33.67 24.48 -6.72
C CYS A 515 -34.37 23.18 -6.34
N ALA A 516 -35.69 23.20 -6.23
CA ALA A 516 -36.46 22.00 -5.90
C ALA A 516 -36.71 21.14 -7.16
N GLY A 517 -36.46 19.82 -7.05
CA GLY A 517 -36.84 18.84 -8.07
C GLY A 517 -35.95 18.77 -9.31
N LEU A 518 -34.81 19.44 -9.31
CA LEU A 518 -33.79 19.33 -10.36
C LEU A 518 -32.68 18.38 -9.92
N ASP A 519 -32.09 17.69 -10.90
CA ASP A 519 -30.97 16.78 -10.67
C ASP A 519 -29.67 17.57 -10.36
N PRO A 520 -28.89 17.18 -9.32
CA PRO A 520 -27.66 17.87 -8.98
C PRO A 520 -26.63 17.91 -10.11
N ALA A 521 -26.49 16.82 -10.88
CA ALA A 521 -25.53 16.75 -11.97
C ALA A 521 -25.93 17.68 -13.09
N PHE A 522 -27.23 17.71 -13.42
CA PHE A 522 -27.78 18.66 -14.38
C PHE A 522 -27.51 20.11 -13.97
N LEU A 523 -27.82 20.48 -12.72
CA LEU A 523 -27.57 21.83 -12.19
C LEU A 523 -26.09 22.20 -12.27
N CYS A 524 -25.22 21.29 -11.81
CA CYS A 524 -23.78 21.52 -11.79
C CYS A 524 -23.19 21.66 -13.21
N ALA A 525 -23.76 20.97 -14.20
CA ALA A 525 -23.32 21.04 -15.59
C ALA A 525 -23.85 22.27 -16.35
N THR A 526 -25.10 22.68 -16.09
CA THR A 526 -25.78 23.73 -16.88
C THR A 526 -25.68 25.12 -16.28
N LEU A 527 -25.76 25.26 -14.96
CA LEU A 527 -25.82 26.57 -14.31
C LEU A 527 -24.61 27.47 -14.58
N PRO A 528 -23.34 26.97 -14.62
CA PRO A 528 -22.21 27.80 -14.99
C PRO A 528 -22.40 28.46 -16.36
N THR A 529 -22.98 27.73 -17.31
CA THR A 529 -23.24 28.22 -18.68
C THR A 529 -24.38 29.24 -18.69
N VAL A 530 -25.46 28.99 -17.96
CA VAL A 530 -26.58 29.95 -17.80
C VAL A 530 -26.06 31.27 -17.22
N CYS A 531 -25.26 31.21 -16.15
CA CYS A 531 -24.67 32.39 -15.54
C CYS A 531 -23.80 33.17 -16.53
N LYS A 532 -23.00 32.49 -17.34
CA LYS A 532 -22.19 33.13 -18.39
C LYS A 532 -23.06 33.82 -19.45
N VAL A 533 -24.13 33.18 -19.91
CA VAL A 533 -25.06 33.78 -20.90
C VAL A 533 -25.70 35.04 -20.35
N ILE A 534 -26.25 34.99 -19.12
CA ILE A 534 -26.87 36.14 -18.46
C ILE A 534 -25.84 37.26 -18.27
N LEU A 535 -24.64 36.93 -17.80
CA LEU A 535 -23.57 37.90 -17.58
C LEU A 535 -23.17 38.58 -18.90
N CYS A 536 -22.94 37.80 -19.96
CA CYS A 536 -22.51 38.32 -21.26
C CYS A 536 -23.60 39.15 -21.94
N MET A 537 -24.83 38.62 -22.04
CA MET A 537 -25.91 39.28 -22.79
C MET A 537 -26.58 40.39 -21.98
N SER A 538 -26.96 40.13 -20.72
CA SER A 538 -27.73 41.10 -19.94
C SER A 538 -26.85 42.11 -19.21
N TRP A 539 -25.83 41.66 -18.47
CA TRP A 539 -25.10 42.55 -17.56
C TRP A 539 -23.99 43.35 -18.25
N LEU A 540 -23.12 42.66 -19.00
CA LEU A 540 -21.99 43.27 -19.68
C LEU A 540 -22.41 43.86 -21.03
N GLY A 541 -23.09 43.06 -21.85
CA GLY A 541 -23.53 43.45 -23.19
C GLY A 541 -24.72 44.39 -23.21
N ARG A 542 -25.54 44.40 -22.15
CA ARG A 542 -26.78 45.19 -22.05
C ARG A 542 -27.67 45.01 -23.28
N ALA A 543 -27.85 43.77 -23.72
CA ALA A 543 -28.72 43.47 -24.84
C ALA A 543 -30.17 43.84 -24.51
N HIS A 544 -30.82 44.48 -25.45
CA HIS A 544 -32.21 44.95 -25.39
C HIS A 544 -33.02 44.43 -26.59
N GLU A 545 -34.30 44.78 -26.64
CA GLU A 545 -35.18 44.48 -27.77
C GLU A 545 -34.62 45.07 -29.08
N ASP A 546 -34.78 44.34 -30.19
CA ASP A 546 -34.29 44.65 -31.54
C ASP A 546 -32.76 44.63 -31.75
N ASP A 547 -31.96 44.43 -30.70
CA ASP A 547 -30.51 44.29 -30.83
C ASP A 547 -30.12 43.11 -31.73
N HIS A 548 -29.02 43.26 -32.46
CA HIS A 548 -28.43 42.17 -33.25
C HIS A 548 -27.17 41.64 -32.56
N ILE A 549 -27.26 40.42 -32.06
CA ILE A 549 -26.20 39.72 -31.32
C ILE A 549 -25.50 38.74 -32.25
N LEU A 550 -24.19 38.92 -32.45
CA LEU A 550 -23.34 37.95 -33.15
C LEU A 550 -22.64 37.06 -32.13
N LEU A 551 -22.98 35.78 -32.14
CA LEU A 551 -22.34 34.77 -31.31
C LEU A 551 -21.32 34.00 -32.15
N LEU A 552 -20.03 34.22 -31.85
CA LEU A 552 -18.95 33.45 -32.47
C LEU A 552 -18.91 32.02 -31.89
N HIS A 553 -18.05 31.16 -32.42
CA HIS A 553 -17.97 29.75 -32.00
C HIS A 553 -17.82 29.63 -30.46
N MET A 554 -18.78 28.94 -29.86
CA MET A 554 -18.96 28.74 -28.42
C MET A 554 -19.46 27.32 -28.17
N PRO A 555 -19.30 26.76 -26.95
CA PRO A 555 -19.84 25.44 -26.62
C PRO A 555 -21.35 25.37 -26.91
N LEU A 556 -21.82 24.26 -27.48
CA LEU A 556 -23.20 24.06 -27.93
C LEU A 556 -24.26 24.49 -26.90
N LEU A 557 -24.09 24.08 -25.65
CA LEU A 557 -25.02 24.42 -24.57
C LEU A 557 -25.12 25.94 -24.33
N PHE A 558 -24.01 26.68 -24.47
CA PHE A 558 -24.02 28.14 -24.38
C PHE A 558 -24.84 28.75 -25.52
N VAL A 559 -24.62 28.25 -26.74
CA VAL A 559 -25.34 28.70 -27.94
C VAL A 559 -26.84 28.49 -27.79
N GLN A 560 -27.27 27.29 -27.41
CA GLN A 560 -28.68 26.97 -27.19
C GLN A 560 -29.33 27.88 -26.14
N LEU A 561 -28.64 28.11 -25.02
CA LEU A 561 -29.12 29.02 -23.97
C LEU A 561 -29.16 30.48 -24.43
N ALA A 562 -28.16 30.94 -25.20
CA ALA A 562 -28.12 32.29 -25.74
C ALA A 562 -29.24 32.54 -26.77
N ILE A 563 -29.55 31.55 -27.63
CA ILE A 563 -30.69 31.61 -28.57
C ILE A 563 -32.01 31.70 -27.80
N ASN A 564 -32.19 30.88 -26.76
CA ASN A 564 -33.41 30.93 -25.96
C ASN A 564 -33.53 32.26 -25.21
N PHE A 565 -32.43 32.77 -24.66
CA PHE A 565 -32.41 34.06 -23.98
C PHE A 565 -32.65 35.23 -24.94
N SER A 566 -32.14 35.19 -26.16
CA SER A 566 -32.38 36.24 -27.16
C SER A 566 -33.85 36.29 -27.59
N LYS A 567 -34.53 35.14 -27.66
CA LYS A 567 -35.98 35.07 -27.92
C LYS A 567 -36.78 35.79 -26.85
N GLU A 568 -36.45 35.56 -25.57
CA GLU A 568 -37.11 36.25 -24.46
C GLU A 568 -36.85 37.77 -24.46
N LEU A 569 -35.70 38.19 -24.99
CA LEU A 569 -35.36 39.61 -25.15
C LEU A 569 -35.94 40.25 -26.42
N ASN A 570 -36.59 39.49 -27.32
CA ASN A 570 -36.91 39.92 -28.69
C ASN A 570 -35.67 40.45 -29.46
N ALA A 571 -34.49 39.91 -29.19
CA ALA A 571 -33.25 40.26 -29.88
C ALA A 571 -33.00 39.31 -31.07
N ARG A 572 -32.39 39.82 -32.13
CA ARG A 572 -31.92 39.01 -33.26
C ARG A 572 -30.56 38.41 -32.91
N ILE A 573 -30.40 37.11 -33.10
CA ILE A 573 -29.11 36.44 -32.88
C ILE A 573 -28.63 35.77 -34.18
N THR A 574 -27.35 35.91 -34.47
CA THR A 574 -26.65 35.15 -35.53
C THR A 574 -25.57 34.32 -34.89
N VAL A 575 -25.54 33.03 -35.20
CA VAL A 575 -24.61 32.08 -34.60
C VAL A 575 -23.61 31.62 -35.66
N VAL A 576 -22.32 31.65 -35.30
CA VAL A 576 -21.24 31.09 -36.11
C VAL A 576 -20.82 29.76 -35.53
N VAL A 577 -20.84 28.71 -36.35
CA VAL A 577 -20.41 27.34 -36.00
C VAL A 577 -19.26 26.89 -36.88
N GLU A 578 -18.46 25.94 -36.39
CA GLU A 578 -17.27 25.47 -37.12
C GLU A 578 -17.64 24.41 -38.17
N THR A 579 -18.69 23.63 -37.91
CA THR A 579 -19.06 22.49 -38.76
C THR A 579 -20.53 22.50 -39.17
N GLN A 580 -20.83 21.85 -40.30
CA GLN A 580 -22.21 21.66 -40.74
C GLN A 580 -23.01 20.78 -39.76
N GLU A 581 -22.36 19.82 -39.10
CA GLU A 581 -23.00 18.96 -38.11
C GLU A 581 -23.51 19.75 -36.89
N GLU A 582 -22.69 20.68 -36.36
CA GLU A 582 -23.11 21.60 -35.30
C GLU A 582 -24.29 22.49 -35.74
N SER A 583 -24.29 22.92 -37.01
CA SER A 583 -25.40 23.70 -37.59
C SER A 583 -26.68 22.88 -37.62
N ASP A 584 -26.61 21.64 -38.07
CA ASP A 584 -27.77 20.75 -38.18
C ASP A 584 -28.34 20.44 -36.78
N GLU A 585 -27.47 20.16 -35.80
CA GLU A 585 -27.88 19.93 -34.40
C GLU A 585 -28.57 21.17 -33.79
N LEU A 586 -28.03 22.37 -34.03
CA LEU A 586 -28.63 23.61 -33.58
C LEU A 586 -29.94 23.93 -34.30
N TYR A 587 -30.06 23.61 -35.58
CA TYR A 587 -31.27 23.83 -36.35
C TYR A 587 -32.43 23.00 -35.79
N GLU A 588 -32.18 21.72 -35.51
CA GLU A 588 -33.15 20.83 -34.87
C GLU A 588 -33.52 21.31 -33.46
N ALA A 589 -32.54 21.74 -32.65
CA ALA A 589 -32.77 22.19 -31.28
C ALA A 589 -33.52 23.53 -31.20
N SER A 590 -33.32 24.42 -32.16
CA SER A 590 -33.78 25.82 -32.03
C SER A 590 -35.22 26.02 -32.49
N SER A 591 -35.77 25.16 -33.37
CA SER A 591 -37.12 25.22 -33.96
C SER A 591 -37.53 26.57 -34.58
N SER A 592 -36.61 27.52 -34.64
CA SER A 592 -36.81 28.93 -34.96
C SER A 592 -35.73 29.29 -35.96
N GLY A 593 -36.10 29.93 -37.07
CA GLY A 593 -35.22 30.33 -38.18
C GLY A 593 -34.13 31.34 -37.82
N THR A 594 -33.35 31.03 -36.79
CA THR A 594 -32.16 31.75 -36.36
C THR A 594 -31.12 31.56 -37.45
N PRO A 595 -30.54 32.63 -38.00
CA PRO A 595 -29.48 32.52 -39.00
C PRO A 595 -28.24 31.87 -38.36
N ILE A 596 -27.87 30.70 -38.87
CA ILE A 596 -26.65 29.97 -38.53
C ILE A 596 -25.70 30.08 -39.72
N VAL A 597 -24.46 30.51 -39.47
CA VAL A 597 -23.41 30.66 -40.47
C VAL A 597 -22.31 29.64 -40.16
N VAL A 598 -22.07 28.72 -41.09
CA VAL A 598 -20.98 27.73 -40.98
C VAL A 598 -19.70 28.35 -41.51
N VAL A 599 -18.63 28.34 -40.71
CA VAL A 599 -17.31 28.86 -41.07
C VAL A 599 -16.27 27.79 -40.77
N GLU A 600 -15.81 27.10 -41.82
CA GLU A 600 -14.85 25.98 -41.71
C GLU A 600 -13.44 26.42 -41.24
N ASP A 601 -13.11 27.72 -41.32
CA ASP A 601 -11.83 28.27 -40.85
C ASP A 601 -11.98 29.71 -40.33
N LEU A 602 -11.83 29.89 -39.01
CA LEU A 602 -11.98 31.17 -38.30
C LEU A 602 -10.71 32.05 -38.33
N HIS A 603 -9.76 31.81 -39.24
CA HIS A 603 -8.65 32.73 -39.48
C HIS A 603 -9.14 34.09 -40.02
N THR A 604 -8.48 35.18 -39.59
CA THR A 604 -8.89 36.59 -39.80
C THR A 604 -9.20 37.00 -41.24
N SER A 605 -8.78 36.23 -42.25
CA SER A 605 -9.11 36.44 -43.66
C SER A 605 -10.54 36.04 -44.06
N HIS A 606 -11.31 35.37 -43.18
CA HIS A 606 -12.63 34.80 -43.48
C HIS A 606 -13.78 35.40 -42.67
N MET A 607 -13.61 36.57 -42.05
CA MET A 607 -14.70 37.31 -41.39
C MET A 607 -15.62 38.06 -42.38
N LEU A 608 -15.17 38.30 -43.62
CA LEU A 608 -15.95 39.01 -44.64
C LEU A 608 -17.29 38.32 -44.96
N PRO A 609 -17.34 36.99 -45.20
CA PRO A 609 -18.60 36.28 -45.42
C PRO A 609 -19.55 36.31 -44.21
N VAL A 610 -19.02 36.34 -42.98
CA VAL A 610 -19.83 36.46 -41.76
C VAL A 610 -20.50 37.84 -41.72
N LEU A 611 -19.75 38.90 -42.00
CA LEU A 611 -20.26 40.27 -42.04
C LEU A 611 -21.23 40.50 -43.21
N GLU A 612 -20.99 39.87 -44.36
CA GLU A 612 -21.88 39.92 -45.53
C GLU A 612 -23.18 39.13 -45.32
N ALA A 613 -23.13 38.02 -44.59
CA ALA A 613 -24.31 37.21 -44.25
C ALA A 613 -25.17 37.87 -43.15
N THR A 614 -24.58 38.66 -42.26
CA THR A 614 -25.30 39.43 -41.24
C THR A 614 -25.88 40.71 -41.83
N SER A 615 -27.15 40.69 -42.25
CA SER A 615 -27.84 41.93 -42.63
C SER A 615 -28.23 42.75 -41.38
N GLY A 616 -27.48 43.81 -41.09
CA GLY A 616 -27.78 44.74 -39.99
C GLY A 616 -26.54 45.29 -39.28
N GLU A 617 -26.74 46.30 -38.42
CA GLU A 617 -25.73 46.77 -37.47
C GLU A 617 -25.69 45.81 -36.28
N ILE A 618 -24.50 45.28 -35.95
CA ILE A 618 -24.30 44.34 -34.85
C ILE A 618 -24.16 45.13 -33.55
N SER A 619 -25.10 44.94 -32.63
CA SER A 619 -25.11 45.59 -31.32
C SER A 619 -24.14 44.93 -30.32
N LEU A 620 -23.95 43.61 -30.40
CA LEU A 620 -23.15 42.85 -29.44
C LEU A 620 -22.43 41.66 -30.11
N VAL A 621 -21.14 41.48 -29.83
CA VAL A 621 -20.36 40.32 -30.26
C VAL A 621 -19.89 39.53 -29.04
N ILE A 622 -20.14 38.22 -29.02
CA ILE A 622 -19.73 37.32 -27.93
C ILE A 622 -18.77 36.26 -28.48
N SER A 623 -17.65 36.05 -27.80
CA SER A 623 -16.60 35.09 -28.21
C SER A 623 -15.94 34.42 -27.00
N ASN A 624 -15.53 33.15 -27.17
CA ASN A 624 -14.77 32.39 -26.16
C ASN A 624 -13.29 32.81 -26.10
N ARG A 625 -12.76 33.38 -27.19
CA ARG A 625 -11.34 33.75 -27.33
C ARG A 625 -11.23 35.11 -27.96
N PHE A 626 -10.70 36.07 -27.21
CA PHE A 626 -10.10 37.28 -27.80
C PHE A 626 -8.61 37.00 -27.98
N SER A 627 -8.17 36.71 -29.20
CA SER A 627 -6.77 37.01 -29.54
C SER A 627 -6.70 38.52 -29.73
N ALA A 628 -5.73 39.19 -29.09
CA ALA A 628 -5.57 40.65 -29.19
C ALA A 628 -5.12 41.12 -30.60
N ALA A 629 -5.24 40.28 -31.62
CA ALA A 629 -4.97 40.58 -33.02
C ALA A 629 -6.32 40.63 -33.77
N GLY A 630 -7.07 41.70 -33.51
CA GLY A 630 -8.37 42.01 -34.12
C GLY A 630 -8.83 43.37 -33.66
#